data_AF-A0A2E3DG90-F1
#
_entry.id   AF-A0A2E3DG90-F1
#
_cell.length_a   1.000
_cell.length_b   1.000
_cell.length_c   1.000
_cell.angle_alpha   90.00
_cell.angle_beta   90.00
_cell.angle_gamma   90.00
#
_symmetry.space_group_name_H-M   'P 1'
#
loop_
_entity.id
_entity.type
_entity.pdbx_description
1 polymer ?
#
loop_
_entity_poly.entity_id
_entity_poly.type
_entity_poly.pdbx_seq_one_letter_code
_entity_poly.pdbx_strand_id
1 'polypeptide(L)'
;MAHQAKKANDQLPKPAGQQSERDGVREYFEQAMLANQPRLTDLIPKSLWAYLAMLLMGVISIYVCQQGFIHTRDLEDSGFPVQLFNTTGPGNIASWCLSVMLLLLSVGAVLVYLLRRHKADDYKGRYRLWLHLVVFSGLLSFDAATGAHQILAVPAAQLPGLWNEASVWWMMLVLLGSIYFSVRLLIEFKSRPGMLMMLSMAVMVLIAAGCSRLGSVIGESDLTTDVAQSSLLMSATLIVCLMTWLNARSVYVVAQRGRMVAEEPVVTETVTVAKQTAVLTEAEDQQQTVVEQDVEWDDWGELEEELEESEEQYVDYAEEELDELDDLDYPEQQDQQVVYEEVEYEADDENEVVEQQEEIIYSAYASEPVASHQPNPMTVYETPADDSQENGLFIPSHDDKIELEPFDEDAFWEQYDLTKMSRKQLKTMRKKLNRLKRKHAERQRAA
;
A
#
# COMPACT_ATOMS: atom_id res chain seq x y z
N MET A 1 -15.78 -58.52 20.20
CA MET A 1 -16.33 -57.21 19.80
C MET A 1 -16.03 -56.18 20.90
N ALA A 2 -14.77 -55.78 21.10
CA ALA A 2 -14.37 -54.91 22.22
C ALA A 2 -13.51 -53.69 21.82
N HIS A 3 -12.98 -53.64 20.60
CA HIS A 3 -12.09 -52.57 20.14
C HIS A 3 -12.78 -51.38 19.45
N GLN A 4 -14.06 -51.48 19.08
CA GLN A 4 -14.80 -50.38 18.43
C GLN A 4 -15.35 -49.35 19.44
N ALA A 5 -15.61 -49.73 20.69
CA ALA A 5 -16.17 -48.83 21.70
C ALA A 5 -15.21 -47.72 22.17
N LYS A 6 -13.90 -47.84 21.90
CA LYS A 6 -12.88 -46.89 22.37
C LYS A 6 -12.53 -45.77 21.39
N LYS A 7 -13.14 -45.74 20.19
CA LYS A 7 -12.87 -44.73 19.15
C LYS A 7 -13.93 -43.63 19.02
N ALA A 8 -14.98 -43.67 19.85
CA ALA A 8 -16.11 -42.75 19.80
C ALA A 8 -16.02 -41.55 20.77
N ASN A 9 -14.96 -41.47 21.58
CA ASN A 9 -14.85 -40.49 22.68
C ASN A 9 -13.86 -39.35 22.41
N ASP A 10 -13.10 -39.41 21.31
CA ASP A 10 -12.16 -38.35 20.88
C ASP A 10 -12.81 -37.31 19.94
N GLN A 11 -14.13 -37.39 19.72
CA GLN A 11 -14.92 -36.47 18.89
C GLN A 11 -15.79 -35.51 19.71
N LEU A 12 -15.46 -35.27 20.97
CA LEU A 12 -15.97 -34.09 21.67
C LEU A 12 -15.34 -32.85 21.04
N PRO A 13 -16.13 -31.91 20.47
CA PRO A 13 -15.58 -30.67 19.95
C PRO A 13 -14.91 -29.93 21.11
N LYS A 14 -13.63 -29.58 20.94
CA LYS A 14 -12.95 -28.69 21.88
C LYS A 14 -13.76 -27.38 21.91
N PRO A 15 -14.11 -26.84 23.10
CA PRO A 15 -14.70 -25.51 23.15
C PRO A 15 -13.74 -24.53 22.45
N ALA A 16 -14.28 -23.60 21.67
CA ALA A 16 -13.53 -22.64 20.88
C ALA A 16 -12.76 -21.67 21.79
N GLY A 17 -11.61 -22.13 22.28
CA GLY A 17 -10.82 -21.48 23.31
C GLY A 17 -10.07 -20.27 22.76
N GLN A 18 -10.78 -19.14 22.67
CA GLN A 18 -10.23 -17.78 22.60
C GLN A 18 -8.96 -17.67 21.74
N GLN A 19 -9.08 -17.96 20.44
CA GLN A 19 -8.09 -17.46 19.48
C GLN A 19 -8.04 -15.94 19.64
N SER A 20 -6.83 -15.43 19.87
CA SER A 20 -6.69 -14.19 20.62
C SER A 20 -7.23 -12.97 19.89
N GLU A 21 -8.01 -12.17 20.62
CA GLU A 21 -8.55 -10.85 20.29
C GLU A 21 -7.43 -9.82 20.00
N ARG A 22 -6.65 -10.05 18.94
CA ARG A 22 -5.44 -9.29 18.57
C ARG A 22 -5.43 -8.77 17.15
N ASP A 23 -6.25 -9.32 16.25
CA ASP A 23 -6.42 -8.83 14.88
C ASP A 23 -7.38 -7.64 14.75
N GLY A 24 -8.02 -7.21 15.85
CA GLY A 24 -8.89 -6.03 15.90
C GLY A 24 -8.18 -4.68 15.71
N VAL A 25 -6.89 -4.64 15.38
CA VAL A 25 -6.12 -3.40 15.21
C VAL A 25 -6.44 -2.76 13.85
N ARG A 26 -7.47 -1.91 13.85
CA ARG A 26 -7.98 -1.19 12.68
C ARG A 26 -6.88 -0.46 11.88
N GLU A 27 -6.63 -0.91 10.65
CA GLU A 27 -5.53 -0.41 9.80
C GLU A 27 -5.68 1.07 9.34
N TYR A 28 -6.86 1.66 9.53
CA TYR A 28 -7.20 3.05 9.16
C TYR A 28 -7.92 3.76 10.31
N PHE A 29 -7.68 5.07 10.45
CA PHE A 29 -8.39 5.92 11.41
C PHE A 29 -9.84 6.18 10.97
N GLU A 30 -10.70 6.60 11.91
CA GLU A 30 -12.09 7.00 11.62
C GLU A 30 -12.22 8.13 10.58
N GLN A 31 -11.19 8.95 10.43
CA GLN A 31 -11.09 9.98 9.38
C GLN A 31 -11.04 9.38 7.96
N ALA A 32 -10.73 8.08 7.83
CA ALA A 32 -10.80 7.34 6.57
C ALA A 32 -12.20 6.80 6.24
N MET A 33 -13.20 6.91 7.13
CA MET A 33 -14.56 6.42 6.85
C MET A 33 -15.29 7.33 5.85
N LEU A 34 -16.19 6.78 5.03
CA LEU A 34 -16.93 7.51 3.99
C LEU A 34 -17.56 8.84 4.45
N ALA A 35 -18.10 8.90 5.67
CA ALA A 35 -18.70 10.12 6.23
C ALA A 35 -17.70 11.30 6.39
N ASN A 36 -16.41 10.99 6.49
CA ASN A 36 -15.30 11.94 6.66
C ASN A 36 -14.45 12.10 5.38
N GLN A 37 -14.66 11.26 4.36
CA GLN A 37 -13.95 11.37 3.08
C GLN A 37 -14.51 12.50 2.20
N PRO A 38 -13.67 13.17 1.39
CA PRO A 38 -14.16 14.09 0.37
C PRO A 38 -14.82 13.30 -0.77
N ARG A 39 -15.97 13.78 -1.28
CA ARG A 39 -16.78 13.16 -2.36
C ARG A 39 -16.03 12.82 -3.66
N LEU A 40 -14.77 13.23 -3.81
CA LEU A 40 -13.87 12.71 -4.84
C LEU A 40 -13.71 11.18 -4.77
N THR A 41 -13.81 10.56 -3.59
CA THR A 41 -13.70 9.10 -3.45
C THR A 41 -14.91 8.34 -4.03
N ASP A 42 -16.05 9.00 -4.22
CA ASP A 42 -17.22 8.43 -4.91
C ASP A 42 -16.96 8.15 -6.41
N LEU A 43 -15.91 8.74 -6.99
CA LEU A 43 -15.48 8.51 -8.37
C LEU A 43 -14.85 7.12 -8.58
N ILE A 44 -14.44 6.42 -7.51
CA ILE A 44 -13.81 5.09 -7.59
C ILE A 44 -14.87 4.04 -7.98
N PRO A 45 -14.78 3.37 -9.16
CA PRO A 45 -15.77 2.39 -9.54
C PRO A 45 -15.75 1.16 -8.63
N LYS A 46 -16.92 0.75 -8.14
CA LYS A 46 -17.02 -0.38 -7.19
C LYS A 46 -17.01 -1.75 -7.91
N SER A 47 -17.66 -1.84 -9.06
CA SER A 47 -17.74 -3.05 -9.90
C SER A 47 -16.49 -3.24 -10.76
N LEU A 48 -16.07 -4.50 -10.95
CA LEU A 48 -14.94 -4.85 -11.84
C LEU A 48 -15.27 -4.55 -13.33
N TRP A 49 -16.54 -4.68 -13.71
CA TRP A 49 -17.06 -4.32 -15.04
C TRP A 49 -16.70 -2.91 -15.50
N ALA A 50 -16.58 -1.94 -14.58
CA ALA A 50 -16.19 -0.58 -14.93
C ALA A 50 -14.69 -0.46 -15.34
N TYR A 51 -13.82 -1.32 -14.79
CA TYR A 51 -12.40 -1.38 -15.16
C TYR A 51 -12.22 -2.12 -16.48
N LEU A 52 -13.03 -3.18 -16.72
CA LEU A 52 -13.11 -3.82 -18.03
C LEU A 52 -13.62 -2.84 -19.10
N ALA A 53 -14.65 -2.05 -18.80
CA ALA A 53 -15.12 -0.99 -19.69
C ALA A 53 -14.07 0.10 -19.92
N MET A 54 -13.32 0.51 -18.89
CA MET A 54 -12.19 1.46 -19.01
C MET A 54 -11.07 0.91 -19.92
N LEU A 55 -10.71 -0.37 -19.75
CA LEU A 55 -9.74 -1.06 -20.62
C LEU A 55 -10.23 -1.13 -22.06
N LEU A 56 -11.47 -1.57 -22.29
CA LEU A 56 -12.04 -1.67 -23.64
C LEU A 56 -12.14 -0.31 -24.31
N MET A 57 -12.60 0.74 -23.61
CA MET A 57 -12.63 2.11 -24.12
C MET A 57 -11.22 2.64 -24.46
N GLY A 58 -10.22 2.33 -23.62
CA GLY A 58 -8.83 2.67 -23.90
C GLY A 58 -8.28 1.98 -25.15
N VAL A 59 -8.51 0.67 -25.29
CA VAL A 59 -8.11 -0.12 -26.47
C VAL A 59 -8.82 0.36 -27.74
N ILE A 60 -10.13 0.63 -27.67
CA ILE A 60 -10.90 1.19 -28.79
C ILE A 60 -10.38 2.58 -29.17
N SER A 61 -10.09 3.44 -28.21
CA SER A 61 -9.51 4.78 -28.46
C SER A 61 -8.15 4.68 -29.16
N ILE A 62 -7.28 3.78 -28.70
CA ILE A 62 -5.97 3.49 -29.32
C ILE A 62 -6.15 2.99 -30.76
N TYR A 63 -7.04 2.03 -30.98
CA TYR A 63 -7.34 1.48 -32.31
C TYR A 63 -7.89 2.53 -33.28
N VAL A 64 -8.83 3.38 -32.83
CA VAL A 64 -9.41 4.46 -33.65
C VAL A 64 -8.36 5.49 -34.05
N CYS A 65 -7.41 5.84 -33.18
CA CYS A 65 -6.29 6.72 -33.53
C CYS A 65 -5.42 6.11 -34.65
N GLN A 66 -5.11 4.82 -34.56
CA GLN A 66 -4.31 4.10 -35.57
C GLN A 66 -5.03 4.00 -36.91
N GLN A 67 -6.31 3.60 -36.91
CA GLN A 67 -7.10 3.49 -38.14
C GLN A 67 -7.29 4.86 -38.80
N GLY A 68 -7.46 5.92 -38.01
CA GLY A 68 -7.46 7.29 -38.50
C GLY A 68 -6.19 7.60 -39.31
N PHE A 69 -5.02 7.46 -38.69
CA PHE A 69 -3.73 7.66 -39.35
C PHE A 69 -3.55 6.83 -40.63
N ILE A 70 -3.84 5.52 -40.56
CA ILE A 70 -3.67 4.59 -41.68
C ILE A 70 -4.56 4.98 -42.87
N HIS A 71 -5.79 5.44 -42.62
CA HIS A 71 -6.71 5.87 -43.67
C HIS A 71 -6.47 7.29 -44.19
N THR A 72 -5.82 8.18 -43.43
CA THR A 72 -5.64 9.59 -43.84
C THR A 72 -4.25 9.94 -44.36
N ARG A 73 -3.21 9.16 -44.04
CA ARG A 73 -1.82 9.43 -44.47
C ARG A 73 -1.65 9.48 -46.00
N ASP A 74 -2.49 8.72 -46.72
CA ASP A 74 -2.44 8.53 -48.17
C ASP A 74 -3.41 9.48 -48.92
N LEU A 75 -4.02 10.48 -48.22
CA LEU A 75 -4.93 11.47 -48.81
C LEU A 75 -4.20 12.77 -49.20
N GLU A 76 -4.08 13.02 -50.50
CA GLU A 76 -3.52 14.26 -51.06
C GLU A 76 -4.49 15.47 -51.05
N ASP A 77 -5.67 15.36 -50.40
CA ASP A 77 -6.68 16.43 -50.42
C ASP A 77 -6.27 17.63 -49.54
N SER A 78 -5.91 18.72 -50.21
CA SER A 78 -5.60 20.03 -49.62
C SER A 78 -6.68 20.62 -48.70
N GLY A 79 -7.93 20.15 -48.79
CA GLY A 79 -9.03 20.56 -47.90
C GLY A 79 -9.13 19.75 -46.61
N PHE A 80 -8.46 18.60 -46.51
CA PHE A 80 -8.58 17.69 -45.36
C PHE A 80 -7.46 17.90 -44.33
N PRO A 81 -7.76 18.00 -43.01
CA PRO A 81 -6.76 18.24 -41.97
C PRO A 81 -5.98 16.97 -41.60
N VAL A 82 -5.19 16.42 -42.53
CA VAL A 82 -4.36 15.20 -42.34
C VAL A 82 -3.50 15.29 -41.06
N GLN A 83 -3.00 16.48 -40.74
CA GLN A 83 -2.18 16.77 -39.55
C GLN A 83 -2.86 16.36 -38.22
N LEU A 84 -4.19 16.44 -38.13
CA LEU A 84 -4.97 16.09 -36.93
C LEU A 84 -4.89 14.59 -36.61
N PHE A 85 -4.67 13.76 -37.62
CA PHE A 85 -4.60 12.30 -37.53
C PHE A 85 -3.17 11.76 -37.50
N ASN A 86 -2.15 12.63 -37.53
CA ASN A 86 -0.76 12.18 -37.36
C ASN A 86 -0.59 11.47 -36.00
N THR A 87 0.24 10.43 -35.96
CA THR A 87 0.62 9.75 -34.70
C THR A 87 1.83 10.41 -34.03
N THR A 88 2.56 11.27 -34.74
CA THR A 88 3.75 11.97 -34.25
C THR A 88 3.52 13.47 -34.06
N GLY A 89 4.22 14.06 -33.08
CA GLY A 89 4.10 15.48 -32.70
C GLY A 89 2.95 15.79 -31.73
N PRO A 90 2.80 17.06 -31.31
CA PRO A 90 1.71 17.52 -30.45
C PRO A 90 0.47 17.95 -31.25
N GLY A 91 -0.67 18.11 -30.57
CA GLY A 91 -1.89 18.71 -31.14
C GLY A 91 -2.72 17.81 -32.06
N ASN A 92 -2.29 16.56 -32.28
CA ASN A 92 -3.06 15.52 -32.97
C ASN A 92 -3.93 14.70 -32.00
N ILE A 93 -4.87 13.92 -32.54
CA ILE A 93 -5.82 13.12 -31.74
C ILE A 93 -5.10 12.09 -30.84
N ALA A 94 -4.01 11.47 -31.31
CA ALA A 94 -3.28 10.47 -30.53
C ALA A 94 -2.64 11.09 -29.26
N SER A 95 -2.00 12.25 -29.40
CA SER A 95 -1.41 13.02 -28.29
C SER A 95 -2.46 13.54 -27.31
N TRP A 96 -3.65 13.92 -27.80
CA TRP A 96 -4.80 14.27 -26.96
C TRP A 96 -5.35 13.04 -26.20
N CYS A 97 -5.52 11.89 -26.84
CA CYS A 97 -5.94 10.67 -26.15
C CYS A 97 -4.91 10.22 -25.10
N LEU A 98 -3.61 10.35 -25.40
CA LEU A 98 -2.54 10.06 -24.44
C LEU A 98 -2.56 11.04 -23.25
N SER A 99 -2.78 12.33 -23.47
CA SER A 99 -2.90 13.31 -22.37
C SER A 99 -4.10 13.01 -21.48
N VAL A 100 -5.26 12.62 -22.03
CA VAL A 100 -6.41 12.19 -21.24
C VAL A 100 -6.10 10.93 -20.40
N MET A 101 -5.35 9.96 -20.93
CA MET A 101 -4.90 8.79 -20.16
C MET A 101 -3.94 9.17 -19.02
N LEU A 102 -3.01 10.09 -19.27
CA LEU A 102 -2.08 10.62 -18.26
C LEU A 102 -2.80 11.45 -17.18
N LEU A 103 -3.84 12.21 -17.55
CA LEU A 103 -4.70 12.92 -16.61
C LEU A 103 -5.52 11.95 -15.75
N LEU A 104 -6.06 10.87 -16.33
CA LEU A 104 -6.76 9.81 -15.58
C LEU A 104 -5.81 9.08 -14.63
N LEU A 105 -4.56 8.83 -15.02
CA LEU A 105 -3.50 8.32 -14.14
C LEU A 105 -3.24 9.29 -12.96
N SER A 106 -3.15 10.60 -13.25
CA SER A 106 -2.97 11.63 -12.23
C SER A 106 -4.15 11.67 -11.24
N VAL A 107 -5.40 11.66 -11.73
CA VAL A 107 -6.60 11.57 -10.87
C VAL A 107 -6.62 10.30 -10.03
N GLY A 108 -6.28 9.14 -10.62
CA GLY A 108 -6.14 7.88 -9.87
C GLY A 108 -5.11 7.97 -8.75
N ALA A 109 -3.97 8.63 -9.00
CA ALA A 109 -2.93 8.86 -8.00
C ALA A 109 -3.38 9.83 -6.88
N VAL A 110 -4.17 10.86 -7.19
CA VAL A 110 -4.81 11.72 -6.17
C VAL A 110 -5.74 10.89 -5.27
N LEU A 111 -6.54 9.99 -5.85
CA LEU A 111 -7.46 9.14 -5.09
C LEU A 111 -6.71 8.17 -4.15
N VAL A 112 -5.63 7.53 -4.63
CA VAL A 112 -4.77 6.70 -3.78
C VAL A 112 -4.14 7.52 -2.64
N TYR A 113 -3.65 8.74 -2.91
CA TYR A 113 -3.12 9.65 -1.89
C TYR A 113 -4.16 10.02 -0.83
N LEU A 114 -5.38 10.42 -1.24
CA LEU A 114 -6.45 10.85 -0.34
C LEU A 114 -6.95 9.75 0.60
N LEU A 115 -6.89 8.49 0.15
CA LEU A 115 -7.18 7.33 0.98
C LEU A 115 -6.01 7.00 1.93
N ARG A 116 -4.79 6.90 1.39
CA ARG A 116 -3.62 6.42 2.15
C ARG A 116 -3.12 7.38 3.23
N ARG A 117 -3.34 8.69 3.08
CA ARG A 117 -2.97 9.69 4.12
C ARG A 117 -3.65 9.47 5.47
N HIS A 118 -4.73 8.69 5.52
CA HIS A 118 -5.46 8.32 6.74
C HIS A 118 -5.18 6.87 7.21
N LYS A 119 -4.22 6.17 6.60
CA LYS A 119 -3.80 4.82 7.00
C LYS A 119 -2.99 4.89 8.30
N ALA A 120 -3.37 4.10 9.30
CA ALA A 120 -2.78 4.14 10.63
C ALA A 120 -1.37 3.51 10.73
N ASP A 121 -0.93 2.75 9.71
CA ASP A 121 0.41 2.14 9.63
C ASP A 121 1.43 2.95 8.80
N ASP A 122 1.00 3.87 7.92
CA ASP A 122 1.93 4.48 6.94
C ASP A 122 2.80 5.64 7.49
N TYR A 123 3.35 5.48 8.69
CA TYR A 123 4.30 6.41 9.31
C TYR A 123 5.58 6.62 8.50
N LYS A 124 5.92 5.70 7.59
CA LYS A 124 7.03 5.85 6.63
C LYS A 124 6.74 6.89 5.54
N GLY A 125 5.53 7.44 5.48
CA GLY A 125 5.14 8.50 4.56
C GLY A 125 5.06 8.05 3.10
N ARG A 126 4.87 6.75 2.83
CA ARG A 126 4.86 6.19 1.47
C ARG A 126 3.74 6.79 0.61
N TYR A 127 2.62 7.19 1.23
CA TYR A 127 1.55 7.97 0.60
C TYR A 127 2.07 9.20 -0.17
N ARG A 128 3.19 9.82 0.22
CA ARG A 128 3.80 10.96 -0.49
C ARG A 128 4.27 10.60 -1.91
N LEU A 129 4.63 9.35 -2.19
CA LEU A 129 5.02 8.90 -3.54
C LEU A 129 3.91 9.22 -4.57
N TRP A 130 2.66 9.01 -4.18
CA TRP A 130 1.49 9.25 -5.02
C TRP A 130 1.34 10.74 -5.37
N LEU A 131 1.69 11.65 -4.45
CA LEU A 131 1.68 13.10 -4.74
C LEU A 131 2.75 13.48 -5.79
N HIS A 132 3.92 12.85 -5.76
CA HIS A 132 4.94 13.04 -6.80
C HIS A 132 4.46 12.47 -8.15
N LEU A 133 3.77 11.31 -8.13
CA LEU A 133 3.19 10.71 -9.34
C LEU A 133 2.07 11.58 -9.94
N VAL A 134 1.25 12.24 -9.12
CA VAL A 134 0.25 13.23 -9.56
C VAL A 134 0.92 14.36 -10.35
N VAL A 135 1.99 14.96 -9.80
CA VAL A 135 2.72 16.05 -10.45
C VAL A 135 3.39 15.56 -11.75
N PHE A 136 4.07 14.41 -11.72
CA PHE A 136 4.74 13.85 -12.90
C PHE A 136 3.76 13.52 -14.04
N SER A 137 2.70 12.77 -13.75
CA SER A 137 1.67 12.43 -14.75
C SER A 137 0.87 13.66 -15.21
N GLY A 138 0.66 14.65 -14.35
CA GLY A 138 0.05 15.93 -14.73
C GLY A 138 0.93 16.76 -15.68
N LEU A 139 2.25 16.82 -15.44
CA LEU A 139 3.20 17.46 -16.34
C LEU A 139 3.31 16.74 -17.67
N LEU A 140 3.35 15.39 -17.67
CA LEU A 140 3.30 14.59 -18.89
C LEU A 140 1.98 14.77 -19.66
N SER A 141 0.85 14.87 -18.96
CA SER A 141 -0.45 15.17 -19.57
C SER A 141 -0.44 16.55 -20.23
N PHE A 142 0.10 17.57 -19.55
CA PHE A 142 0.21 18.92 -20.11
C PHE A 142 1.12 18.95 -21.34
N ASP A 143 2.29 18.30 -21.27
CA ASP A 143 3.22 18.21 -22.39
C ASP A 143 2.63 17.44 -23.58
N ALA A 144 2.00 16.28 -23.36
CA ALA A 144 1.35 15.53 -24.43
C ALA A 144 0.23 16.33 -25.12
N ALA A 145 -0.50 17.19 -24.38
CA ALA A 145 -1.53 18.04 -24.95
C ALA A 145 -1.01 19.28 -25.72
N THR A 146 0.20 19.78 -25.40
CA THR A 146 0.66 21.10 -25.84
C THR A 146 1.98 21.09 -26.62
N GLY A 147 2.80 20.05 -26.49
CA GLY A 147 4.19 20.04 -26.97
C GLY A 147 5.12 20.96 -26.17
N ALA A 148 4.84 21.21 -24.89
CA ALA A 148 5.58 22.16 -24.04
C ALA A 148 7.12 21.97 -24.06
N HIS A 149 7.62 20.74 -24.21
CA HIS A 149 9.05 20.45 -24.37
C HIS A 149 9.70 21.15 -25.57
N GLN A 150 8.94 21.56 -26.59
CA GLN A 150 9.45 22.33 -27.74
C GLN A 150 9.95 23.72 -27.33
N ILE A 151 9.52 24.27 -26.19
CA ILE A 151 10.08 25.52 -25.62
C ILE A 151 11.57 25.35 -25.29
N LEU A 152 12.00 24.12 -24.95
CA LEU A 152 13.41 23.80 -24.69
C LEU A 152 14.26 23.78 -25.97
N ALA A 153 13.68 23.86 -27.17
CA ALA A 153 14.43 23.89 -28.43
C ALA A 153 15.29 25.16 -28.56
N VAL A 154 14.88 26.29 -27.97
CA VAL A 154 15.64 27.55 -28.02
C VAL A 154 16.99 27.46 -27.28
N PRO A 155 17.07 26.99 -26.00
CA PRO A 155 18.35 26.74 -25.36
C PRO A 155 19.07 25.50 -25.92
N ALA A 156 18.35 24.42 -26.28
CA ALA A 156 18.98 23.21 -26.82
C ALA A 156 19.74 23.49 -28.13
N ALA A 157 19.22 24.37 -29.00
CA ALA A 157 19.88 24.76 -30.25
C ALA A 157 21.29 25.34 -30.09
N GLN A 158 21.69 25.76 -28.88
CA GLN A 158 23.03 26.26 -28.56
C GLN A 158 24.04 25.14 -28.22
N LEU A 159 23.56 23.91 -27.99
CA LEU A 159 24.38 22.77 -27.57
C LEU A 159 24.91 21.95 -28.78
N PRO A 160 26.15 21.43 -28.73
CA PRO A 160 26.73 20.70 -29.84
C PRO A 160 26.25 19.23 -29.94
N GLY A 161 26.10 18.75 -31.18
CA GLY A 161 25.84 17.35 -31.50
C GLY A 161 24.42 16.88 -31.12
N LEU A 162 24.30 15.63 -30.65
CA LEU A 162 23.03 15.00 -30.29
C LEU A 162 22.25 15.73 -29.18
N TRP A 163 22.91 16.62 -28.43
CA TRP A 163 22.31 17.45 -27.39
C TRP A 163 21.61 18.70 -27.94
N ASN A 164 21.66 18.96 -29.25
CA ASN A 164 20.97 20.08 -29.89
C ASN A 164 19.44 19.90 -29.90
N GLU A 165 18.98 18.64 -29.88
CA GLU A 165 17.56 18.30 -29.94
C GLU A 165 16.91 18.30 -28.54
N ALA A 166 15.94 19.19 -28.33
CA ALA A 166 15.13 19.25 -27.11
C ALA A 166 14.36 17.96 -26.80
N SER A 167 14.00 17.20 -27.84
CA SER A 167 13.38 15.86 -27.74
C SER A 167 14.26 14.90 -26.94
N VAL A 168 15.59 14.93 -27.11
CA VAL A 168 16.55 14.04 -26.45
C VAL A 168 16.62 14.36 -24.96
N TRP A 169 16.80 15.65 -24.60
CA TRP A 169 16.79 16.10 -23.20
C TRP A 169 15.47 15.76 -22.50
N TRP A 170 14.34 16.01 -23.15
CA TRP A 170 13.03 15.71 -22.59
C TRP A 170 12.83 14.20 -22.41
N MET A 171 13.14 13.37 -23.40
CA MET A 171 13.07 11.91 -23.28
C MET A 171 13.95 11.38 -22.15
N MET A 172 15.15 11.94 -21.93
CA MET A 172 16.01 11.56 -20.81
C MET A 172 15.40 11.91 -19.44
N LEU A 173 14.78 13.08 -19.29
CA LEU A 173 14.06 13.47 -18.06
C LEU A 173 12.83 12.58 -17.80
N VAL A 174 12.03 12.31 -18.84
CA VAL A 174 10.86 11.43 -18.75
C VAL A 174 11.26 9.98 -18.44
N LEU A 175 12.35 9.48 -19.03
CA LEU A 175 12.89 8.16 -18.76
C LEU A 175 13.39 8.05 -17.31
N LEU A 176 14.18 9.01 -16.84
CA LEU A 176 14.69 9.02 -15.46
C LEU A 176 13.56 9.08 -14.43
N GLY A 177 12.55 9.91 -14.66
CA GLY A 177 11.34 9.96 -13.85
C GLY A 177 10.58 8.64 -13.86
N SER A 178 10.39 8.04 -15.04
CA SER A 178 9.71 6.75 -15.18
C SER A 178 10.43 5.62 -14.45
N ILE A 179 11.76 5.54 -14.55
CA ILE A 179 12.59 4.57 -13.81
C ILE A 179 12.43 4.78 -12.29
N TYR A 180 12.50 6.03 -11.81
CA TYR A 180 12.29 6.35 -10.40
C TYR A 180 10.92 5.87 -9.91
N PHE A 181 9.84 6.15 -10.65
CA PHE A 181 8.49 5.71 -10.26
C PHE A 181 8.34 4.19 -10.35
N SER A 182 8.86 3.53 -11.39
CA SER A 182 8.82 2.07 -11.50
C SER A 182 9.51 1.38 -10.32
N VAL A 183 10.73 1.78 -9.95
CA VAL A 183 11.44 1.22 -8.79
C VAL A 183 10.69 1.48 -7.49
N ARG A 184 10.14 2.69 -7.30
CA ARG A 184 9.36 3.05 -6.11
C ARG A 184 8.03 2.27 -6.01
N LEU A 185 7.37 2.02 -7.13
CA LEU A 185 6.12 1.25 -7.19
C LEU A 185 6.35 -0.26 -7.04
N LEU A 186 7.46 -0.81 -7.53
CA LEU A 186 7.86 -2.20 -7.25
C LEU A 186 8.03 -2.45 -5.74
N ILE A 187 8.70 -1.54 -5.03
CA ILE A 187 8.85 -1.60 -3.57
C ILE A 187 7.49 -1.49 -2.86
N GLU A 188 6.59 -0.65 -3.36
CA GLU A 188 5.25 -0.46 -2.79
C GLU A 188 4.30 -1.65 -3.04
N PHE A 189 4.51 -2.40 -4.12
CA PHE A 189 3.68 -3.53 -4.52
C PHE A 189 4.26 -4.91 -4.18
N LYS A 190 5.38 -5.02 -3.43
CA LYS A 190 6.01 -6.32 -3.10
C LYS A 190 5.00 -7.38 -2.59
N SER A 191 4.03 -6.99 -1.77
CA SER A 191 3.00 -7.88 -1.20
C SER A 191 1.71 -7.97 -2.04
N ARG A 192 1.77 -7.72 -3.36
CA ARG A 192 0.60 -7.65 -4.26
C ARG A 192 0.94 -8.16 -5.67
N PRO A 193 1.02 -9.48 -5.91
CA PRO A 193 1.55 -10.05 -7.15
C PRO A 193 0.86 -9.56 -8.43
N GLY A 194 -0.48 -9.47 -8.45
CA GLY A 194 -1.22 -8.94 -9.61
C GLY A 194 -0.89 -7.48 -9.97
N MET A 195 -0.46 -6.67 -9.00
CA MET A 195 -0.04 -5.28 -9.23
C MET A 195 1.39 -5.22 -9.78
N LEU A 196 2.27 -6.10 -9.31
CA LEU A 196 3.62 -6.29 -9.86
C LEU A 196 3.54 -6.80 -11.31
N MET A 197 2.62 -7.71 -11.63
CA MET A 197 2.41 -8.24 -12.98
C MET A 197 1.94 -7.16 -13.96
N MET A 198 1.01 -6.30 -13.56
CA MET A 198 0.61 -5.15 -14.40
C MET A 198 1.75 -4.14 -14.57
N LEU A 199 2.54 -3.89 -13.51
CA LEU A 199 3.68 -2.97 -13.58
C LEU A 199 4.81 -3.51 -14.46
N SER A 200 5.15 -4.80 -14.36
CA SER A 200 6.17 -5.43 -15.20
C SER A 200 5.72 -5.50 -16.66
N MET A 201 4.44 -5.81 -16.94
CA MET A 201 3.87 -5.74 -18.28
C MET A 201 3.98 -4.32 -18.86
N ALA A 202 3.60 -3.29 -18.10
CA ALA A 202 3.73 -1.90 -18.54
C ALA A 202 5.19 -1.51 -18.82
N VAL A 203 6.12 -1.87 -17.93
CA VAL A 203 7.56 -1.60 -18.10
C VAL A 203 8.12 -2.31 -19.34
N MET A 204 7.74 -3.57 -19.59
CA MET A 204 8.14 -4.30 -20.80
C MET A 204 7.61 -3.64 -22.08
N VAL A 205 6.36 -3.13 -22.08
CA VAL A 205 5.79 -2.39 -23.21
C VAL A 205 6.47 -1.03 -23.40
N LEU A 206 6.86 -0.33 -22.32
CA LEU A 206 7.68 0.90 -22.42
C LEU A 206 9.09 0.63 -22.96
N ILE A 207 9.73 -0.47 -22.56
CA ILE A 207 11.03 -0.90 -23.10
C ILE A 207 10.87 -1.23 -24.60
N ALA A 208 9.81 -1.91 -25.00
CA ALA A 208 9.51 -2.15 -26.42
C ALA A 208 9.30 -0.83 -27.19
N ALA A 209 8.58 0.14 -26.62
CA ALA A 209 8.40 1.48 -27.21
C ALA A 209 9.74 2.24 -27.36
N GLY A 210 10.63 2.12 -26.37
CA GLY A 210 11.99 2.67 -26.45
C GLY A 210 12.83 2.00 -27.54
N CYS A 211 12.84 0.67 -27.59
CA CYS A 211 13.56 -0.10 -28.61
C CYS A 211 13.04 0.19 -30.03
N SER A 212 11.73 0.34 -30.23
CA SER A 212 11.15 0.68 -31.55
C SER A 212 11.61 2.03 -32.11
N ARG A 213 12.02 2.97 -31.23
CA ARG A 213 12.62 4.26 -31.63
C ARG A 213 14.07 4.15 -32.09
N LEU A 214 14.74 3.03 -31.81
CA LEU A 214 16.09 2.73 -32.30
C LEU A 214 16.09 2.09 -33.71
N GLY A 215 15.04 2.32 -34.51
CA GLY A 215 14.90 1.77 -35.86
C GLY A 215 16.06 2.10 -36.82
N SER A 216 16.76 3.22 -36.61
CA SER A 216 17.99 3.57 -37.33
C SER A 216 19.17 2.63 -37.05
N VAL A 217 19.13 1.88 -35.95
CA VAL A 217 20.13 0.88 -35.53
C VAL A 217 19.64 -0.55 -35.80
N ILE A 218 18.34 -0.80 -35.65
CA ILE A 218 17.71 -2.13 -35.78
C ILE A 218 17.35 -2.46 -37.24
N GLY A 219 17.10 -1.44 -38.08
CA GLY A 219 16.58 -1.58 -39.43
C GLY A 219 15.05 -1.44 -39.49
N GLU A 220 14.52 -1.29 -40.71
CA GLU A 220 13.08 -1.17 -40.94
C GLU A 220 12.33 -2.46 -40.57
N SER A 221 11.32 -2.32 -39.71
CA SER A 221 10.48 -3.43 -39.21
C SER A 221 9.07 -2.93 -38.90
N ASP A 222 8.08 -3.82 -38.88
CA ASP A 222 6.71 -3.47 -38.47
C ASP A 222 6.67 -2.82 -37.08
N LEU A 223 7.57 -3.24 -36.18
CA LEU A 223 7.71 -2.65 -34.84
C LEU A 223 8.29 -1.24 -34.83
N THR A 224 9.07 -0.82 -35.84
CA THR A 224 9.69 0.52 -35.87
C THR A 224 8.76 1.58 -36.47
N THR A 225 7.60 1.18 -37.00
CA THR A 225 6.60 2.10 -37.58
C THR A 225 6.04 3.07 -36.54
N ASP A 226 5.70 4.30 -36.95
CA ASP A 226 5.10 5.31 -36.05
C ASP A 226 3.82 4.81 -35.36
N VAL A 227 3.04 3.98 -36.07
CA VAL A 227 1.83 3.31 -35.56
C VAL A 227 2.17 2.35 -34.41
N ALA A 228 3.25 1.56 -34.55
CA ALA A 228 3.72 0.68 -33.50
C ALA A 228 4.31 1.46 -32.31
N GLN A 229 5.12 2.50 -32.55
CA GLN A 229 5.66 3.36 -31.50
C GLN A 229 4.55 4.03 -30.67
N SER A 230 3.54 4.60 -31.35
CA SER A 230 2.39 5.24 -30.69
C SER A 230 1.52 4.22 -29.96
N SER A 231 1.31 3.02 -30.51
CA SER A 231 0.47 2.00 -29.89
C SER A 231 1.10 1.44 -28.61
N LEU A 232 2.41 1.18 -28.61
CA LEU A 232 3.15 0.73 -27.43
C LEU A 232 3.13 1.79 -26.31
N LEU A 233 3.38 3.06 -26.64
CA LEU A 233 3.36 4.15 -25.65
C LEU A 233 1.97 4.36 -25.02
N MET A 234 0.90 4.36 -25.82
CA MET A 234 -0.47 4.51 -25.29
C MET A 234 -0.92 3.28 -24.51
N SER A 235 -0.62 2.06 -24.98
CA SER A 235 -1.02 0.83 -24.28
C SER A 235 -0.28 0.64 -22.95
N ALA A 236 1.02 0.95 -22.87
CA ALA A 236 1.72 1.00 -21.59
C ALA A 236 1.07 2.00 -20.61
N THR A 237 0.75 3.20 -21.09
CA THR A 237 0.12 4.25 -20.28
C THR A 237 -1.27 3.82 -19.78
N LEU A 238 -2.05 3.14 -20.63
CA LEU A 238 -3.33 2.54 -20.27
C LEU A 238 -3.18 1.48 -19.17
N ILE A 239 -2.16 0.61 -19.24
CA ILE A 239 -1.89 -0.41 -18.21
C ILE A 239 -1.52 0.25 -16.87
N VAL A 240 -0.63 1.27 -16.87
CA VAL A 240 -0.26 2.00 -15.63
C VAL A 240 -1.46 2.76 -15.04
N CYS A 241 -2.32 3.31 -15.89
CA CYS A 241 -3.58 3.93 -15.47
C CYS A 241 -4.50 2.90 -14.81
N LEU A 242 -4.80 1.77 -15.47
CA LEU A 242 -5.66 0.71 -14.93
C LEU A 242 -5.11 0.12 -13.62
N MET A 243 -3.81 -0.16 -13.55
CA MET A 243 -3.11 -0.57 -12.33
C MET A 243 -3.32 0.45 -11.19
N THR A 244 -3.22 1.74 -11.49
CA THR A 244 -3.41 2.80 -10.48
C THR A 244 -4.86 2.89 -9.99
N TRP A 245 -5.83 2.77 -10.89
CA TRP A 245 -7.26 2.76 -10.54
C TRP A 245 -7.66 1.49 -9.78
N LEU A 246 -7.14 0.31 -10.15
CA LEU A 246 -7.32 -0.93 -9.38
C LEU A 246 -6.65 -0.84 -8.00
N ASN A 247 -5.51 -0.17 -7.89
CA ASN A 247 -4.91 0.12 -6.59
C ASN A 247 -5.82 1.01 -5.73
N ALA A 248 -6.39 2.07 -6.30
CA ALA A 248 -7.36 2.94 -5.61
C ALA A 248 -8.57 2.13 -5.10
N ARG A 249 -9.12 1.23 -5.92
CA ARG A 249 -10.18 0.29 -5.51
C ARG A 249 -9.75 -0.59 -4.34
N SER A 250 -8.58 -1.21 -4.40
CA SER A 250 -8.10 -2.11 -3.34
C SER A 250 -7.94 -1.39 -2.00
N VAL A 251 -7.35 -0.19 -2.00
CA VAL A 251 -7.18 0.64 -0.79
C VAL A 251 -8.54 1.10 -0.26
N TYR A 252 -9.45 1.52 -1.15
CA TYR A 252 -10.81 1.91 -0.79
C TYR A 252 -11.58 0.76 -0.12
N VAL A 253 -11.55 -0.46 -0.70
CA VAL A 253 -12.27 -1.63 -0.17
C VAL A 253 -11.72 -2.05 1.20
N VAL A 254 -10.39 -2.08 1.40
CA VAL A 254 -9.80 -2.37 2.72
C VAL A 254 -10.20 -1.31 3.75
N ALA A 255 -10.16 -0.02 3.38
CA ALA A 255 -10.60 1.07 4.25
C ALA A 255 -12.09 0.99 4.64
N GLN A 256 -12.96 0.43 3.79
CA GLN A 256 -14.36 0.17 4.17
C GLN A 256 -14.56 -1.15 4.95
N ARG A 257 -13.81 -2.23 4.64
CA ARG A 257 -13.93 -3.52 5.36
C ARG A 257 -13.62 -3.37 6.86
N GLY A 258 -12.71 -2.46 7.23
CA GLY A 258 -12.47 -2.04 8.62
C GLY A 258 -13.65 -1.36 9.34
N ARG A 259 -14.87 -1.41 8.79
CA ARG A 259 -16.13 -1.09 9.47
C ARG A 259 -16.78 -2.32 10.10
N MET A 260 -16.88 -3.44 9.38
CA MET A 260 -17.74 -4.57 9.76
C MET A 260 -17.34 -5.19 11.10
N VAL A 261 -16.05 -5.45 11.29
CA VAL A 261 -15.46 -6.05 12.52
C VAL A 261 -15.60 -5.15 13.76
N ALA A 262 -15.89 -3.85 13.60
CA ALA A 262 -16.00 -2.88 14.69
C ALA A 262 -17.45 -2.43 14.97
N GLU A 263 -18.41 -2.79 14.12
CA GLU A 263 -19.82 -2.38 14.22
C GLU A 263 -20.76 -3.55 14.51
N GLU A 264 -20.25 -4.78 14.56
CA GLU A 264 -20.97 -5.93 15.13
C GLU A 264 -20.98 -5.79 16.66
N PRO A 265 -22.12 -5.47 17.30
CA PRO A 265 -22.18 -5.42 18.74
C PRO A 265 -22.05 -6.85 19.25
N VAL A 266 -21.17 -7.08 20.23
CA VAL A 266 -21.23 -8.31 21.02
C VAL A 266 -22.57 -8.30 21.75
N VAL A 267 -23.56 -8.99 21.16
CA VAL A 267 -24.85 -9.27 21.78
C VAL A 267 -24.53 -10.26 22.89
N THR A 268 -24.18 -9.72 24.05
CA THR A 268 -23.95 -10.48 25.27
C THR A 268 -25.28 -11.10 25.68
N GLU A 269 -25.59 -12.26 25.10
CA GLU A 269 -26.73 -13.07 25.50
C GLU A 269 -26.53 -13.53 26.94
N THR A 270 -26.98 -12.70 27.88
CA THR A 270 -27.22 -13.10 29.26
C THR A 270 -28.43 -14.04 29.27
N VAL A 271 -28.24 -15.27 28.78
CA VAL A 271 -29.24 -16.34 28.83
C VAL A 271 -29.49 -16.68 30.30
N THR A 272 -30.45 -15.97 30.90
CA THR A 272 -30.96 -16.30 32.22
C THR A 272 -31.65 -17.66 32.14
N VAL A 273 -30.96 -18.71 32.60
CA VAL A 273 -31.46 -20.10 32.59
C VAL A 273 -32.62 -20.24 33.57
N ALA A 274 -33.82 -19.89 33.11
CA ALA A 274 -35.05 -19.96 33.89
C ALA A 274 -36.29 -20.10 32.99
N LYS A 275 -36.80 -21.34 32.89
CA LYS A 275 -37.99 -21.76 32.12
C LYS A 275 -37.81 -21.71 30.57
N GLN A 276 -38.54 -22.49 29.77
CA GLN A 276 -39.64 -23.41 30.12
C GLN A 276 -39.67 -24.67 29.25
N THR A 277 -39.74 -25.84 29.87
CA THR A 277 -40.11 -27.10 29.19
C THR A 277 -41.62 -27.08 28.94
N ALA A 278 -42.07 -26.95 27.69
CA ALA A 278 -43.49 -27.03 27.35
C ALA A 278 -43.76 -27.45 25.88
N VAL A 279 -44.45 -28.58 25.74
CA VAL A 279 -45.36 -28.95 24.62
C VAL A 279 -44.73 -29.10 23.21
N LEU A 280 -44.51 -30.36 22.82
CA LEU A 280 -44.70 -30.81 21.43
C LEU A 280 -46.21 -30.74 21.08
N THR A 281 -46.58 -30.20 19.92
CA THR A 281 -47.82 -30.56 19.19
C THR A 281 -47.58 -30.37 17.68
N GLU A 282 -48.39 -31.06 16.87
CA GLU A 282 -48.08 -31.45 15.49
C GLU A 282 -48.51 -30.45 14.39
N ALA A 283 -47.92 -30.67 13.21
CA ALA A 283 -48.52 -30.61 11.86
C ALA A 283 -48.95 -29.27 11.21
N GLU A 284 -48.69 -29.24 9.88
CA GLU A 284 -49.47 -28.64 8.77
C GLU A 284 -49.98 -27.19 8.93
N ASP A 285 -49.64 -26.25 8.05
CA ASP A 285 -50.04 -26.31 6.63
C ASP A 285 -49.10 -25.52 5.68
N GLN A 286 -49.46 -25.45 4.40
CA GLN A 286 -48.71 -24.93 3.26
C GLN A 286 -48.76 -23.40 3.15
N GLN A 287 -47.67 -22.78 2.67
CA GLN A 287 -47.80 -21.83 1.57
C GLN A 287 -46.56 -21.70 0.69
N GLN A 288 -46.80 -21.58 -0.61
CA GLN A 288 -45.82 -21.57 -1.68
C GLN A 288 -45.57 -20.13 -2.13
N THR A 289 -44.37 -19.59 -1.88
CA THR A 289 -43.90 -18.33 -2.47
C THR A 289 -42.75 -18.59 -3.45
N VAL A 290 -42.80 -17.93 -4.59
CA VAL A 290 -41.74 -18.01 -5.61
C VAL A 290 -40.55 -17.20 -5.13
N VAL A 291 -39.39 -17.83 -5.01
CA VAL A 291 -38.10 -17.17 -4.82
C VAL A 291 -37.49 -16.95 -6.20
N GLU A 292 -37.12 -15.70 -6.51
CA GLU A 292 -36.34 -15.41 -7.72
C GLU A 292 -34.95 -16.04 -7.59
N GLN A 293 -34.52 -16.73 -8.65
CA GLN A 293 -33.22 -17.40 -8.68
C GLN A 293 -32.11 -16.39 -9.01
N ASP A 294 -31.74 -15.58 -8.03
CA ASP A 294 -30.48 -14.84 -8.08
C ASP A 294 -29.33 -15.83 -8.26
N VAL A 295 -28.44 -15.55 -9.21
CA VAL A 295 -27.28 -16.40 -9.49
C VAL A 295 -26.21 -16.08 -8.46
N GLU A 296 -26.05 -16.97 -7.49
CA GLU A 296 -24.99 -16.95 -6.49
C GLU A 296 -23.63 -17.15 -7.18
N TRP A 297 -22.78 -16.12 -7.16
CA TRP A 297 -21.43 -16.12 -7.77
C TRP A 297 -20.30 -16.29 -6.74
N ASP A 298 -20.64 -16.61 -5.49
CA ASP A 298 -19.72 -16.70 -4.35
C ASP A 298 -19.02 -18.07 -4.26
N ASP A 299 -18.47 -18.54 -5.39
CA ASP A 299 -17.64 -19.75 -5.48
C ASP A 299 -16.28 -19.43 -6.13
N TRP A 300 -15.53 -18.57 -5.43
CA TRP A 300 -14.12 -18.25 -5.73
C TRP A 300 -13.21 -18.41 -4.50
N GLY A 301 -13.74 -18.82 -3.34
CA GLY A 301 -12.96 -19.03 -2.11
C GLY A 301 -12.01 -20.24 -2.20
N GLU A 302 -12.42 -21.30 -2.90
CA GLU A 302 -11.60 -22.51 -3.15
C GLU A 302 -10.30 -22.17 -3.92
N LEU A 303 -10.25 -21.01 -4.60
CA LEU A 303 -9.09 -20.50 -5.33
C LEU A 303 -8.18 -19.54 -4.51
N GLU A 304 -8.57 -19.15 -3.29
CA GLU A 304 -7.65 -18.49 -2.34
C GLU A 304 -6.88 -19.56 -1.52
N GLU A 305 -7.50 -20.68 -1.12
CA GLU A 305 -6.80 -21.77 -0.40
C GLU A 305 -5.69 -22.45 -1.23
N GLU A 306 -5.93 -22.75 -2.53
CA GLU A 306 -4.88 -23.32 -3.41
C GLU A 306 -3.71 -22.33 -3.66
N LEU A 307 -3.93 -21.03 -3.41
CA LEU A 307 -2.89 -20.00 -3.50
C LEU A 307 -2.08 -19.87 -2.19
N GLU A 308 -2.71 -19.98 -1.02
CA GLU A 308 -2.01 -19.91 0.28
C GLU A 308 -1.01 -21.06 0.48
N GLU A 309 -1.35 -22.31 0.09
CA GLU A 309 -0.38 -23.42 0.11
C GLU A 309 0.86 -23.15 -0.77
N SER A 310 0.72 -22.34 -1.83
CA SER A 310 1.82 -21.96 -2.73
C SER A 310 2.69 -20.81 -2.18
N GLU A 311 2.13 -19.91 -1.37
CA GLU A 311 2.90 -18.83 -0.75
C GLU A 311 3.69 -19.32 0.47
N GLU A 312 3.16 -20.23 1.31
CA GLU A 312 3.95 -20.82 2.41
C GLU A 312 5.22 -21.52 1.90
N GLN A 313 5.12 -22.27 0.78
CA GLN A 313 6.28 -22.92 0.16
C GLN A 313 7.33 -21.93 -0.39
N TYR A 314 6.94 -20.69 -0.71
CA TYR A 314 7.87 -19.67 -1.22
C TYR A 314 8.57 -18.87 -0.12
N VAL A 315 8.02 -18.83 1.10
CA VAL A 315 8.60 -18.11 2.24
C VAL A 315 9.80 -18.87 2.84
N ASP A 316 9.70 -20.20 2.96
CA ASP A 316 10.74 -21.05 3.58
C ASP A 316 12.08 -20.94 2.82
N TYR A 317 12.05 -20.99 1.49
CA TYR A 317 13.23 -20.75 0.62
C TYR A 317 13.80 -19.32 0.73
N ALA A 318 12.98 -18.34 1.10
CA ALA A 318 13.39 -16.93 1.15
C ALA A 318 13.98 -16.51 2.51
N GLU A 319 13.81 -17.31 3.58
CA GLU A 319 14.55 -17.12 4.84
C GLU A 319 15.92 -17.84 4.80
N GLU A 320 16.08 -18.98 4.13
CA GLU A 320 17.41 -19.64 3.97
C GLU A 320 18.44 -18.78 3.21
N GLU A 321 18.06 -18.13 2.09
CA GLU A 321 18.98 -17.28 1.30
C GLU A 321 19.38 -15.99 2.05
N LEU A 322 18.69 -15.64 3.14
CA LEU A 322 18.93 -14.42 3.91
C LEU A 322 19.96 -14.61 5.03
N ASP A 323 20.02 -15.79 5.66
CA ASP A 323 20.98 -16.10 6.72
C ASP A 323 22.42 -16.33 6.17
N GLU A 324 22.60 -16.69 4.88
CA GLU A 324 23.94 -16.76 4.24
C GLU A 324 24.55 -15.38 3.93
N LEU A 325 23.77 -14.29 3.94
CA LEU A 325 24.25 -12.97 3.49
C LEU A 325 24.91 -12.11 4.57
N ASP A 326 24.69 -12.42 5.86
CA ASP A 326 25.16 -11.61 7.00
C ASP A 326 26.65 -11.88 7.37
N ASP A 327 27.28 -12.91 6.78
CA ASP A 327 28.70 -13.30 6.98
C ASP A 327 29.69 -12.63 5.99
N LEU A 328 29.24 -11.71 5.14
CA LEU A 328 30.10 -10.99 4.19
C LEU A 328 30.88 -9.83 4.85
N ASP A 329 32.13 -10.11 5.19
CA ASP A 329 33.07 -9.19 5.84
C ASP A 329 33.40 -7.95 4.95
N TYR A 330 32.99 -6.76 5.39
CA TYR A 330 33.13 -5.51 4.61
C TYR A 330 34.52 -4.86 4.85
N PRO A 331 35.34 -4.60 3.81
CA PRO A 331 36.65 -4.00 3.98
C PRO A 331 36.57 -2.53 4.41
N GLU A 332 37.44 -2.14 5.37
CA GLU A 332 37.54 -0.77 5.87
C GLU A 332 37.86 0.24 4.74
N GLN A 333 37.06 1.31 4.64
CA GLN A 333 37.30 2.39 3.69
C GLN A 333 38.45 3.28 4.17
N GLN A 334 39.42 3.55 3.30
CA GLN A 334 40.50 4.49 3.58
C GLN A 334 40.02 5.94 3.37
N ASP A 335 40.35 6.82 4.31
CA ASP A 335 39.99 8.24 4.27
C ASP A 335 40.56 8.94 3.02
N GLN A 336 39.70 9.23 2.04
CA GLN A 336 40.08 10.03 0.88
C GLN A 336 39.89 11.52 1.18
N GLN A 337 40.98 12.19 1.56
CA GLN A 337 41.01 13.59 1.94
C GLN A 337 40.70 14.52 0.75
N VAL A 338 39.47 15.03 0.70
CA VAL A 338 39.02 15.97 -0.35
C VAL A 338 39.64 17.35 -0.10
N VAL A 339 40.43 17.82 -1.06
CA VAL A 339 40.93 19.20 -1.12
C VAL A 339 39.84 20.08 -1.73
N TYR A 340 39.52 21.18 -1.06
CA TYR A 340 38.63 22.22 -1.61
C TYR A 340 39.49 23.26 -2.32
N GLU A 341 39.18 23.52 -3.59
CA GLU A 341 39.79 24.59 -4.38
C GLU A 341 38.86 25.81 -4.33
N GLU A 342 39.39 26.94 -3.86
CA GLU A 342 38.62 28.15 -3.55
C GLU A 342 38.50 29.02 -4.80
N VAL A 343 37.29 29.10 -5.37
CA VAL A 343 37.00 29.88 -6.59
C VAL A 343 36.51 31.26 -6.19
N GLU A 344 37.37 32.27 -6.35
CA GLU A 344 36.94 33.67 -6.34
C GLU A 344 36.04 33.96 -7.54
N TYR A 345 34.94 34.68 -7.29
CA TYR A 345 34.06 35.21 -8.34
C TYR A 345 34.20 36.74 -8.35
N GLU A 346 34.74 37.28 -9.43
CA GLU A 346 34.67 38.72 -9.69
C GLU A 346 33.20 39.11 -9.94
N ALA A 347 32.75 40.19 -9.30
CA ALA A 347 31.40 40.71 -9.47
C ALA A 347 31.43 41.89 -10.46
N ASP A 348 30.99 41.65 -11.69
CA ASP A 348 30.65 42.72 -12.62
C ASP A 348 29.36 43.44 -12.16
N ASP A 349 29.32 44.75 -12.39
CA ASP A 349 28.33 45.70 -11.86
C ASP A 349 27.33 46.15 -12.96
N GLU A 350 26.43 47.06 -12.58
CA GLU A 350 25.53 47.88 -13.38
C GLU A 350 24.12 47.34 -13.79
N ASN A 351 23.13 48.20 -13.49
CA ASN A 351 21.82 48.40 -14.14
C ASN A 351 20.70 47.33 -13.94
N GLU A 352 19.42 47.68 -13.75
CA GLU A 352 18.79 49.02 -13.59
C GLU A 352 17.54 48.97 -12.68
N VAL A 353 17.00 50.13 -12.33
CA VAL A 353 15.94 50.32 -11.32
C VAL A 353 14.52 50.05 -11.83
N VAL A 354 13.75 49.23 -11.13
CA VAL A 354 12.29 49.42 -10.96
C VAL A 354 11.88 49.08 -9.53
N GLU A 355 11.46 50.09 -8.75
CA GLU A 355 10.75 49.86 -7.49
C GLU A 355 9.26 49.55 -7.76
N GLN A 356 8.74 48.45 -7.21
CA GLN A 356 7.32 48.35 -6.86
C GLN A 356 7.18 47.80 -5.44
N GLN A 357 6.46 48.55 -4.61
CA GLN A 357 6.14 48.18 -3.24
C GLN A 357 4.89 47.30 -3.26
N GLU A 358 4.98 46.07 -2.74
CA GLU A 358 3.81 45.33 -2.23
C GLU A 358 3.92 45.12 -0.72
N GLU A 359 2.77 45.16 -0.06
CA GLU A 359 2.66 45.55 1.35
C GLU A 359 2.70 44.33 2.29
N ILE A 360 3.62 44.35 3.25
CA ILE A 360 3.88 43.22 4.15
C ILE A 360 2.83 43.18 5.29
N ILE A 361 1.76 42.41 5.09
CA ILE A 361 0.74 42.17 6.13
C ILE A 361 1.13 41.00 7.03
N TYR A 362 2.00 41.25 8.01
CA TYR A 362 2.19 40.35 9.16
C TYR A 362 1.08 40.56 10.21
N SER A 363 0.02 39.74 10.14
CA SER A 363 -1.04 39.71 11.16
C SER A 363 -0.60 38.96 12.42
N ALA A 364 0.13 39.66 13.29
CA ALA A 364 0.54 39.12 14.58
C ALA A 364 -0.67 38.85 15.49
N TYR A 365 -0.84 37.59 15.94
CA TYR A 365 -1.71 37.26 17.06
C TYR A 365 -0.87 37.14 18.35
N ALA A 366 -1.18 38.00 19.32
CA ALA A 366 -0.45 38.09 20.57
C ALA A 366 -1.24 37.49 21.75
N SER A 367 -0.53 36.71 22.56
CA SER A 367 -0.69 36.55 24.03
C SER A 367 -2.09 36.45 24.65
N GLU A 368 -2.35 35.29 25.27
CA GLU A 368 -2.95 35.23 26.61
C GLU A 368 -2.06 34.40 27.55
N PRO A 369 -1.61 34.94 28.70
CA PRO A 369 -0.93 34.18 29.76
C PRO A 369 -1.79 34.08 31.03
N VAL A 370 -2.22 32.88 31.43
CA VAL A 370 -3.11 32.70 32.60
C VAL A 370 -2.56 31.69 33.63
N ALA A 371 -2.38 32.21 34.84
CA ALA A 371 -2.36 31.56 36.16
C ALA A 371 -1.55 30.25 36.37
N SER A 372 -0.44 30.41 37.07
CA SER A 372 0.18 29.38 37.91
C SER A 372 -0.76 28.84 39.00
N HIS A 373 -0.67 27.55 39.31
CA HIS A 373 -1.03 27.00 40.62
C HIS A 373 0.15 26.20 41.22
N GLN A 374 0.34 26.33 42.53
CA GLN A 374 1.43 25.74 43.31
C GLN A 374 0.94 24.59 44.20
N PRO A 375 1.84 23.75 44.76
CA PRO A 375 1.47 22.47 45.37
C PRO A 375 1.05 22.57 46.85
N ASN A 376 0.24 21.61 47.29
CA ASN A 376 -0.03 21.34 48.71
C ASN A 376 0.78 20.12 49.22
N PRO A 377 1.47 20.21 50.36
CA PRO A 377 2.14 19.09 51.03
C PRO A 377 1.40 18.57 52.30
N MET A 378 1.98 17.55 52.94
CA MET A 378 1.72 17.00 54.31
C MET A 378 0.47 16.11 54.58
N THR A 379 0.74 14.82 54.86
CA THR A 379 0.35 13.99 56.05
C THR A 379 1.14 12.65 55.97
N VAL A 380 1.75 11.99 56.97
CA VAL A 380 1.83 12.09 58.46
C VAL A 380 0.61 11.50 59.18
N TYR A 381 0.69 10.41 59.99
CA TYR A 381 1.76 9.43 60.29
C TYR A 381 1.39 8.00 59.74
N GLU A 382 1.34 6.79 60.37
CA GLU A 382 1.55 6.20 61.73
C GLU A 382 2.03 4.71 61.62
N THR A 383 2.58 4.16 62.72
CA THR A 383 3.00 2.75 62.98
C THR A 383 2.91 2.48 64.51
N PRO A 384 3.12 1.27 65.09
CA PRO A 384 3.08 -0.13 64.60
C PRO A 384 2.25 -1.12 65.48
N ALA A 385 2.09 -2.37 65.03
CA ALA A 385 1.95 -3.63 65.81
C ALA A 385 2.11 -4.80 64.79
N ASP A 386 2.82 -5.91 64.96
CA ASP A 386 3.23 -6.76 66.11
C ASP A 386 2.09 -7.64 66.67
N ASP A 387 2.06 -8.93 66.28
CA ASP A 387 1.81 -10.03 67.21
C ASP A 387 2.17 -11.44 66.68
N SER A 388 2.39 -12.34 67.64
CA SER A 388 2.97 -13.69 67.68
C SER A 388 2.35 -14.87 66.87
N GLN A 389 3.21 -15.88 66.56
CA GLN A 389 2.99 -17.36 66.65
C GLN A 389 1.93 -18.00 65.70
N GLU A 390 1.97 -19.30 65.31
CA GLU A 390 2.45 -20.53 65.95
C GLU A 390 3.22 -21.51 65.02
N ASN A 391 3.83 -22.56 65.59
CA ASN A 391 4.46 -23.68 64.87
C ASN A 391 3.48 -24.85 64.62
N GLY A 392 3.07 -25.06 63.36
CA GLY A 392 2.28 -26.23 62.95
C GLY A 392 3.11 -27.27 62.18
N LEU A 393 3.66 -28.28 62.86
CA LEU A 393 4.47 -29.34 62.23
C LEU A 393 3.58 -30.41 61.57
N PHE A 394 3.04 -30.10 60.39
CA PHE A 394 2.24 -31.04 59.60
C PHE A 394 3.09 -31.94 58.70
N ILE A 395 2.81 -33.25 58.75
CA ILE A 395 3.33 -34.23 57.79
C ILE A 395 2.28 -34.37 56.66
N PRO A 396 2.58 -34.01 55.41
CA PRO A 396 1.64 -34.20 54.30
C PRO A 396 1.58 -35.68 53.89
N SER A 397 0.37 -36.18 53.67
CA SER A 397 0.12 -37.45 52.99
C SER A 397 0.28 -37.27 51.48
N HIS A 398 1.16 -38.04 50.83
CA HIS A 398 1.22 -38.11 49.36
C HIS A 398 -0.13 -38.60 48.81
N ASP A 399 -0.80 -37.72 48.07
CA ASP A 399 -1.89 -38.05 47.16
C ASP A 399 -1.77 -37.06 45.99
N ASP A 400 -0.76 -37.31 45.14
CA ASP A 400 -0.15 -36.32 44.23
C ASP A 400 -1.05 -35.94 43.05
N LYS A 401 -2.08 -35.15 43.33
CA LYS A 401 -2.63 -34.23 42.34
C LYS A 401 -1.59 -33.16 42.06
N ILE A 402 -0.92 -33.28 40.94
CA ILE A 402 -0.07 -32.20 40.40
C ILE A 402 -1.00 -31.04 40.05
N GLU A 403 -1.17 -30.10 40.97
CA GLU A 403 -1.85 -28.84 40.67
C GLU A 403 -0.99 -28.07 39.67
N LEU A 404 -1.52 -27.90 38.46
CA LEU A 404 -0.80 -27.34 37.31
C LEU A 404 -0.69 -25.81 37.47
N GLU A 405 0.20 -25.39 38.36
CA GLU A 405 0.50 -23.99 38.65
C GLU A 405 0.75 -23.21 37.34
N PRO A 406 0.07 -22.07 37.12
CA PRO A 406 0.24 -21.29 35.89
C PRO A 406 1.64 -20.69 35.83
N PHE A 407 2.15 -20.47 34.61
CA PHE A 407 3.44 -19.79 34.44
C PHE A 407 3.34 -18.34 34.92
N ASP A 408 4.03 -18.02 36.02
CA ASP A 408 4.12 -16.67 36.55
C ASP A 408 4.95 -15.77 35.60
N GLU A 409 4.30 -14.77 35.01
CA GLU A 409 4.93 -13.78 34.15
C GLU A 409 5.63 -12.68 34.93
N ASP A 410 5.11 -12.32 36.11
CA ASP A 410 5.57 -11.19 36.89
C ASP A 410 6.86 -11.57 37.64
N ALA A 411 6.93 -12.76 38.22
CA ALA A 411 8.16 -13.32 38.77
C ALA A 411 9.28 -13.52 37.71
N PHE A 412 8.94 -13.60 36.41
CA PHE A 412 9.92 -13.54 35.33
C PHE A 412 10.42 -12.11 35.06
N TRP A 413 9.56 -11.10 35.18
CA TRP A 413 9.93 -9.69 34.96
C TRP A 413 10.62 -9.03 36.16
N GLU A 414 10.27 -9.39 37.41
CA GLU A 414 10.89 -8.88 38.64
C GLU A 414 12.41 -9.14 38.70
N GLN A 415 12.89 -10.18 38.01
CA GLN A 415 14.31 -10.51 37.87
C GLN A 415 15.10 -9.47 37.04
N TYR A 416 14.42 -8.49 36.42
CA TYR A 416 15.02 -7.54 35.48
C TYR A 416 14.59 -6.10 35.76
N ASP A 417 15.57 -5.22 35.97
CA ASP A 417 15.34 -3.78 36.04
C ASP A 417 14.97 -3.23 34.64
N LEU A 418 13.65 -3.20 34.39
CA LEU A 418 13.04 -2.69 33.15
C LEU A 418 13.44 -1.24 32.85
N THR A 419 13.79 -0.42 33.85
CA THR A 419 14.17 0.99 33.65
C THR A 419 15.52 1.14 32.96
N LYS A 420 16.38 0.11 33.04
CA LYS A 420 17.73 0.08 32.46
C LYS A 420 17.81 -0.65 31.11
N MET A 421 16.72 -1.24 30.62
CA MET A 421 16.73 -2.00 29.36
C MET A 421 16.49 -1.13 28.12
N SER A 422 17.37 -1.27 27.13
CA SER A 422 17.18 -0.76 25.78
C SER A 422 15.98 -1.43 25.10
N ARG A 423 15.29 -0.71 24.20
CA ARG A 423 14.19 -1.24 23.36
C ARG A 423 14.59 -2.52 22.60
N LYS A 424 15.87 -2.70 22.23
CA LYS A 424 16.38 -3.94 21.63
C LYS A 424 16.38 -5.11 22.63
N GLN A 425 16.86 -4.90 23.86
CA GLN A 425 16.85 -5.91 24.93
C GLN A 425 15.43 -6.29 25.35
N LEU A 426 14.52 -5.31 25.44
CA LEU A 426 13.13 -5.55 25.82
C LEU A 426 12.39 -6.42 24.76
N LYS A 427 12.73 -6.28 23.47
CA LYS A 427 12.29 -7.20 22.41
C LYS A 427 12.86 -8.62 22.56
N THR A 428 14.15 -8.78 22.86
CA THR A 428 14.74 -10.12 23.03
C THR A 428 14.23 -10.82 24.29
N MET A 429 13.95 -10.08 25.37
CA MET A 429 13.31 -10.60 26.57
C MET A 429 11.87 -11.08 26.31
N ARG A 430 11.07 -10.34 25.53
CA ARG A 430 9.74 -10.83 25.10
C ARG A 430 9.83 -12.10 24.23
N LYS A 431 10.84 -12.22 23.34
CA LYS A 431 11.11 -13.48 22.61
C LYS A 431 11.49 -14.63 23.57
N LYS A 432 12.27 -14.38 24.63
CA LYS A 432 12.61 -15.39 25.66
C LYS A 432 11.39 -15.83 26.47
N LEU A 433 10.57 -14.90 26.95
CA LEU A 433 9.33 -15.18 27.70
C LEU A 433 8.39 -16.10 26.90
N ASN A 434 8.14 -15.79 25.63
CA ASN A 434 7.28 -16.64 24.77
C ASN A 434 7.86 -18.05 24.56
N ARG A 435 9.19 -18.20 24.48
CA ARG A 435 9.85 -19.53 24.42
C ARG A 435 9.72 -20.30 25.74
N LEU A 436 9.76 -19.62 26.89
CA LEU A 436 9.55 -20.24 28.21
C LEU A 436 8.10 -20.68 28.40
N LYS A 437 7.11 -19.84 28.07
CA LYS A 437 5.68 -20.21 28.10
C LYS A 437 5.36 -21.44 27.27
N ARG A 438 5.88 -21.54 26.04
CA ARG A 438 5.73 -22.74 25.20
C ARG A 438 6.28 -23.98 25.89
N LYS A 439 7.51 -23.93 26.40
CA LYS A 439 8.11 -25.04 27.18
C LYS A 439 7.36 -25.38 28.47
N HIS A 440 6.69 -24.41 29.10
CA HIS A 440 5.85 -24.65 30.26
C HIS A 440 4.57 -25.41 29.87
N ALA A 441 3.86 -24.92 28.84
CA ALA A 441 2.67 -25.57 28.31
C ALA A 441 2.95 -26.96 27.72
N GLU A 442 4.14 -27.19 27.16
CA GLU A 442 4.62 -28.51 26.73
C GLU A 442 4.78 -29.47 27.91
N ARG A 443 5.37 -29.02 29.03
CA ARG A 443 5.48 -29.81 30.27
C ARG A 443 4.12 -30.10 30.90
N GLN A 444 3.23 -29.10 30.96
CA GLN A 444 1.85 -29.24 31.46
C GLN A 444 0.95 -30.13 30.58
N ARG A 445 1.43 -30.57 29.39
CA ARG A 445 0.77 -31.56 28.52
C ARG A 445 1.42 -32.95 28.57
N ALA A 446 2.55 -33.08 29.27
CA ALA A 446 3.34 -34.31 29.37
C ALA A 446 3.33 -34.94 30.77
N ALA A 447 2.83 -34.20 31.77
CA ALA A 447 2.39 -34.69 33.07
C ALA A 447 0.88 -34.99 33.03
#